data_AF-A0A5Y0FLK3-F1
#
_entry.id   AF-A0A5Y0FLK3-F1
#
_cell.length_a   1.000
_cell.length_b   1.000
_cell.length_c   1.000
_cell.angle_alpha   90.00
_cell.angle_beta   90.00
_cell.angle_gamma   90.00
#
_symmetry.space_group_name_H-M   'P 1'
#
loop_
_entity.id
_entity.type
_entity.pdbx_description
1 polymer ?
#
loop_
_entity_poly.entity_id
_entity_poly.type
_entity_poly.pdbx_seq_one_letter_code
_entity_poly.pdbx_strand_id
1 'polypeptide(L)' 'MMGVDPQPPVKEKADLQKLTAWVDQGKYDEPEAQQLMAALQAALGDQHPQLQRLQRSIARQNMLKGKAQ' A
#
# COMPACT_ATOMS: atom_id res chain seq x y z
N MET A 1 11.49 12.20 -26.20
CA MET A 1 12.07 11.17 -25.30
C MET A 1 11.65 11.53 -23.90
N MET A 2 10.70 10.81 -23.31
CA MET A 2 10.40 10.96 -21.88
C MET A 2 11.45 10.14 -21.14
N GLY A 3 12.41 10.84 -20.52
CA GLY A 3 13.37 10.24 -19.60
C GLY A 3 12.59 9.80 -18.37
N VAL A 4 12.27 8.51 -18.30
CA VAL A 4 11.93 7.90 -17.03
C VAL A 4 13.25 7.71 -16.31
N ASP A 5 13.51 8.54 -15.30
CA ASP A 5 14.53 8.23 -14.30
C ASP A 5 14.20 6.82 -13.79
N PRO A 6 15.07 5.81 -13.98
CA PRO A 6 14.84 4.52 -13.38
C PRO A 6 14.98 4.72 -11.87
N GLN A 7 13.85 4.90 -11.20
CA GLN A 7 13.80 4.87 -9.75
C GLN A 7 14.47 3.56 -9.32
N PRO A 8 15.42 3.60 -8.38
CA PRO A 8 16.14 2.39 -8.01
C PRO A 8 15.11 1.38 -7.48
N PRO A 9 15.18 0.09 -7.86
CA PRO A 9 14.22 -0.96 -7.47
C PRO A 9 14.11 -1.20 -5.94
N VAL A 10 14.85 -0.40 -5.16
CA VAL A 10 14.93 -0.41 -3.70
C VAL A 10 13.85 0.47 -3.08
N LYS A 11 13.36 1.53 -3.77
CA LYS A 11 12.43 2.49 -3.18
C LYS A 11 11.04 1.89 -3.01
N GLU A 12 10.50 1.25 -4.04
CA GLU A 12 9.20 0.59 -4.01
C GLU A 12 9.18 -0.54 -2.98
N LYS A 13 10.29 -1.26 -2.82
CA LYS A 13 10.44 -2.28 -1.78
C LYS A 13 10.37 -1.68 -0.37
N ALA A 14 11.05 -0.56 -0.12
CA ALA A 14 11.00 0.12 1.17
C ALA A 14 9.61 0.71 1.44
N ASP A 15 8.98 1.29 0.42
CA ASP A 15 7.62 1.83 0.47
C ASP A 15 6.59 0.72 0.75
N LEU A 16 6.73 -0.45 0.12
CA LEU A 16 5.91 -1.63 0.40
C LEU A 16 6.05 -2.10 1.85
N GLN A 17 7.27 -2.17 2.37
CA GLN A 17 7.52 -2.55 3.76
C GLN A 17 6.91 -1.53 4.73
N LYS A 18 7.05 -0.24 4.44
CA LYS A 18 6.48 0.85 5.23
C LYS A 18 4.95 0.78 5.24
N LEU A 19 4.34 0.61 4.07
CA LEU A 19 2.89 0.45 3.95
C LEU A 19 2.40 -0.78 4.70
N THR A 20 3.12 -1.91 4.63
CA THR A 20 2.81 -3.13 5.39
C THR A 20 2.80 -2.85 6.88
N ALA A 21 3.83 -2.18 7.40
CA ALA A 21 3.90 -1.83 8.81
C ALA A 21 2.76 -0.91 9.26
N TRP A 22 2.31 0.03 8.41
CA TRP A 22 1.17 0.88 8.70
C TRP A 22 -0.16 0.12 8.72
N VAL A 23 -0.36 -0.77 7.74
CA VAL A 23 -1.55 -1.63 7.68
C VAL A 23 -1.63 -2.54 8.90
N ASP A 24 -0.51 -3.12 9.32
CA ASP A 24 -0.45 -4.00 10.50
C ASP A 24 -0.70 -3.24 11.81
N GLN A 25 -0.35 -1.96 11.87
CA GLN A 25 -0.66 -1.06 12.98
C GLN A 25 -2.10 -0.50 12.95
N GLY A 26 -2.90 -0.84 11.93
CA GLY A 26 -4.24 -0.30 11.74
C GLY A 26 -4.27 1.17 11.27
N LYS A 27 -3.11 1.73 10.86
CA LYS A 27 -2.92 3.11 10.38
C LYS A 27 -3.15 3.25 8.88
N TYR A 28 -3.88 2.32 8.27
CA TYR A 28 -4.16 2.32 6.83
C TYR A 28 -5.15 3.43 6.42
N ASP A 29 -5.86 4.02 7.38
CA ASP A 29 -6.76 5.15 7.18
C ASP A 29 -6.03 6.51 7.18
N GLU A 30 -4.75 6.54 7.57
CA GLU A 30 -3.95 7.76 7.57
C GLU A 30 -3.69 8.26 6.13
N PRO A 31 -3.71 9.59 5.91
CA PRO A 31 -3.55 10.15 4.57
C PRO A 31 -2.22 9.76 3.92
N GLU A 32 -1.14 9.65 4.70
CA GLU A 32 0.16 9.20 4.20
C GLU A 32 0.13 7.74 3.73
N ALA A 33 -0.62 6.87 4.42
CA ALA A 33 -0.78 5.48 4.02
C ALA A 33 -1.59 5.35 2.72
N GLN A 34 -2.63 6.17 2.58
CA GLN A 34 -3.43 6.21 1.34
C GLN A 34 -2.62 6.74 0.15
N GLN A 35 -1.84 7.82 0.36
CA GLN A 35 -0.94 8.35 -0.66
C GLN A 35 0.12 7.33 -1.08
N LEU A 36 0.71 6.63 -0.10
CA LEU A 36 1.72 5.61 -0.36
C LEU A 36 1.14 4.40 -1.11
N MET A 37 -0.08 3.97 -0.76
CA MET A 37 -0.80 2.93 -1.51
C MET A 37 -1.02 3.34 -2.96
N ALA A 38 -1.54 4.54 -3.22
CA ALA A 38 -1.78 5.03 -4.57
C ALA A 38 -0.49 5.13 -5.40
N ALA A 39 0.59 5.64 -4.80
CA ALA A 39 1.90 5.71 -5.44
C ALA A 39 2.45 4.32 -5.80
N LEU A 40 2.34 3.36 -4.88
CA LEU A 40 2.76 1.98 -5.12
C LEU A 40 1.91 1.27 -6.17
N GLN A 41 0.60 1.52 -6.21
CA GLN A 41 -0.27 1.00 -7.27
C GLN A 41 0.13 1.54 -8.64
N ALA A 42 0.45 2.84 -8.75
CA ALA A 42 0.91 3.44 -10.00
C ALA A 42 2.28 2.90 -10.44
N ALA A 43 3.19 2.63 -9.49
CA ALA A 43 4.54 2.15 -9.78
C ALA A 43 4.61 0.65 -10.09
N LEU A 44 3.88 -0.17 -9.34
CA LEU A 44 3.96 -1.64 -9.40
C LEU A 44 2.80 -2.29 -10.16
N GLY A 45 1.72 -1.56 -10.38
CA GLY A 45 0.47 -2.05 -10.93
C GLY A 45 -0.40 -2.82 -9.92
N ASP A 46 -1.71 -2.83 -10.18
CA ASP A 46 -2.71 -3.46 -9.31
C ASP A 46 -2.60 -4.99 -9.21
N GLN A 47 -1.84 -5.61 -10.12
CA GLN A 47 -1.59 -7.06 -10.12
C GLN A 47 -0.43 -7.47 -9.21
N HIS A 48 0.27 -6.51 -8.57
CA HIS A 48 1.40 -6.84 -7.72
C HIS A 48 0.94 -7.68 -6.49
N PRO A 49 1.52 -8.87 -6.26
CA PRO A 49 1.00 -9.82 -5.28
C PRO A 49 1.04 -9.30 -3.84
N GLN A 50 2.00 -8.44 -3.49
CA GLN A 50 2.06 -7.84 -2.16
C GLN A 50 0.99 -6.76 -1.98
N LEU A 51 0.68 -5.96 -3.01
CA LEU A 51 -0.36 -4.93 -2.92
C LEU A 51 -1.74 -5.57 -2.75
N GLN A 52 -2.03 -6.65 -3.48
CA GLN A 52 -3.27 -7.39 -3.29
C GLN A 52 -3.40 -7.99 -1.89
N ARG A 53 -2.30 -8.44 -1.27
CA ARG A 53 -2.31 -8.91 0.12
C ARG A 53 -2.65 -7.77 1.09
N LEU A 54 -2.07 -6.59 0.90
CA LEU A 54 -2.34 -5.41 1.72
C LEU A 54 -3.79 -4.95 1.58
N GLN A 55 -4.31 -4.84 0.35
CA GLN A 55 -5.71 -4.49 0.11
C GLN A 55 -6.68 -5.47 0.79
N ARG A 56 -6.42 -6.78 0.73
CA ARG A 56 -7.21 -7.79 1.46
C ARG A 56 -7.14 -7.61 2.97
N SER A 57 -5.96 -7.29 3.52
CA SER A 57 -5.80 -7.02 4.95
C SER A 57 -6.62 -5.80 5.37
N ILE A 58 -6.51 -4.70 4.64
CA ILE A 58 -7.29 -3.46 4.87
C ILE A 58 -8.79 -3.74 4.80
N ALA A 59 -9.26 -4.42 3.75
CA ALA A 59 -10.68 -4.76 3.60
C ALA A 59 -11.21 -5.59 4.77
N ARG A 60 -10.43 -6.57 5.24
CA ARG A 60 -10.76 -7.35 6.43
C ARG A 60 -10.83 -6.47 7.68
N GLN A 61 -9.84 -5.62 7.91
CA GLN A 61 -9.81 -4.72 9.07
C GLN A 61 -11.00 -3.76 9.07
N ASN A 62 -11.37 -3.21 7.91
CA ASN A 62 -12.56 -2.38 7.75
C ASN A 62 -13.85 -3.14 8.03
N MET A 63 -13.97 -4.38 7.56
CA MET A 63 -15.13 -5.23 7.86
C MET A 63 -15.25 -5.52 9.36
N LEU A 64 -14.13 -5.70 10.06
CA LEU A 64 -14.10 -5.94 11.50
C LEU A 64 -14.42 -4.68 12.31
N LYS A 65 -13.89 -3.51 11.91
CA LYS A 65 -14.26 -2.21 12.50
C LYS A 65 -15.77 -1.94 12.35
N GLY A 66 -16.36 -2.26 11.20
CA GLY A 66 -17.78 -2.06 10.94
C GLY A 66 -18.74 -3.02 11.67
N LYS A 67 -18.25 -4.19 12.11
CA LYS A 67 -19.04 -5.19 12.85
C LYS A 67 -19.02 -5.01 14.37
N ALA A 68 -18.25 -4.06 14.88
CA ALA A 68 -18.15 -3.76 16.31
C ALA A 68 -19.20 -2.73 16.79
N GLN A 69 -20.24 -2.46 16.00
CA GLN A 69 -21.37 -1.57 16.31
C GLN A 69 -22.67 -2.36 16.45
#